data_AF-A0AAE8MNW3-F1
#
_entry.id   AF-A0AAE8MNW3-F1
#
_cell.length_a   1.000
_cell.length_b   1.000
_cell.length_c   1.000
_cell.angle_alpha   90.00
_cell.angle_beta   90.00
_cell.angle_gamma   90.00
#
_symmetry.space_group_name_H-M   'P 1'
#
loop_
_entity.id
_entity.type
_entity.pdbx_description
1 polymer ?
#
loop_
_entity_poly.entity_id
_entity_poly.type
_entity_poly.pdbx_seq_one_letter_code
_entity_poly.pdbx_strand_id
1 'polypeptide(L)'
;MSFSFSFSGDDIEEQDNGGVEQLNQVGEKTETAAAGSQPAQAGAFPVEGKPQLPVIRHDLDTMLSLLPSKVSYDLLEVKLDDGRTISLPRRELWDVRVQLMAEDDGEEGPTEGLGVRDVKTGVYEGGFKSWESSVDLVKVLASQGYASDGNERPLRVLELGCGTALPSLSLFQSAVSVRSSSATQTSPAPAPAPLSILLADYNPSVLQLVTLPNFVLTWALQVADTEPALKEAFAREDELELTDEVKEAFRRFLPSAGITLDWISGGWSEEFVDAVYAETAQPEPSASAGTLILGAETIYSPFALESFHQTVSKILQRERARNPDRDAEALVGAKRMYFGVGGSLDDYVARARDAGALVEQLREETEGVSRGVVRCKLIAGP
;
A
#
# COMPACT_ATOMS: atom_id res chain seq x y z
N MET A 1 -32.60 6.40 12.89
CA MET A 1 -32.13 5.84 11.60
C MET A 1 -30.63 5.66 11.72
N SER A 2 -30.20 4.50 12.24
CA SER A 2 -28.78 4.14 12.29
C SER A 2 -28.50 3.35 11.01
N PHE A 3 -27.75 3.95 10.10
CA PHE A 3 -27.30 3.29 8.88
C PHE A 3 -25.95 2.63 9.17
N SER A 4 -25.92 1.30 9.10
CA SER A 4 -24.68 0.53 9.02
C SER A 4 -24.28 0.46 7.55
N PHE A 5 -23.05 0.88 7.23
CA PHE A 5 -22.51 0.80 5.88
C PHE A 5 -21.57 -0.41 5.78
N SER A 6 -21.87 -1.28 4.80
CA SER A 6 -20.94 -2.30 4.33
C SER A 6 -20.01 -1.65 3.30
N PHE A 7 -18.70 -1.69 3.55
CA PHE A 7 -17.70 -1.41 2.53
C PHE A 7 -17.61 -2.66 1.66
N SER A 8 -18.24 -2.66 0.48
CA SER A 8 -18.12 -3.75 -0.48
C SER A 8 -16.72 -3.74 -1.10
N GLY A 9 -15.76 -4.25 -0.33
CA GLY A 9 -14.60 -4.96 -0.83
C GLY A 9 -14.84 -6.45 -0.55
N ASP A 10 -15.95 -6.96 -1.07
CA ASP A 10 -16.02 -8.39 -1.36
C ASP A 10 -14.97 -8.61 -2.43
N ASP A 11 -14.06 -9.54 -2.17
CA ASP A 11 -13.05 -9.97 -3.13
C ASP A 11 -13.69 -10.08 -4.51
N ILE A 12 -12.99 -9.60 -5.53
CA ILE A 12 -13.50 -9.42 -6.89
C ILE A 12 -13.99 -10.77 -7.42
N GLU A 13 -15.25 -11.12 -7.11
CA GLU A 13 -15.92 -12.35 -7.47
C GLU A 13 -17.09 -12.04 -8.42
N GLU A 14 -17.28 -12.95 -9.38
CA GLU A 14 -18.29 -12.89 -10.43
C GLU A 14 -19.72 -13.00 -9.85
N GLN A 15 -20.65 -12.21 -10.42
CA GLN A 15 -22.03 -12.09 -9.98
C GLN A 15 -22.80 -13.43 -9.98
N ASP A 16 -23.45 -13.77 -8.86
CA ASP A 16 -24.69 -14.57 -8.88
C ASP A 16 -25.69 -14.14 -7.79
N ASN A 17 -26.97 -14.35 -8.07
CA ASN A 17 -28.11 -13.55 -7.62
C ASN A 17 -29.02 -14.28 -6.61
N GLY A 18 -29.42 -13.59 -5.53
CA GLY A 18 -30.52 -13.99 -4.61
C GLY A 18 -30.21 -13.65 -3.15
N GLY A 19 -31.07 -13.16 -2.27
CA GLY A 19 -32.51 -12.86 -2.19
C GLY A 19 -32.76 -12.57 -0.70
N VAL A 20 -33.35 -11.41 -0.36
CA VAL A 20 -33.38 -10.88 1.03
C VAL A 20 -34.70 -11.21 1.73
N GLU A 21 -34.65 -11.77 2.94
CA GLU A 21 -35.78 -11.79 3.90
C GLU A 21 -35.46 -10.96 5.16
N GLN A 22 -36.38 -10.04 5.50
CA GLN A 22 -36.34 -9.14 6.66
C GLN A 22 -37.05 -9.75 7.87
N LEU A 23 -36.44 -9.62 9.07
CA LEU A 23 -37.16 -9.74 10.35
C LEU A 23 -36.81 -8.57 11.28
N ASN A 24 -37.82 -7.75 11.57
CA ASN A 24 -37.84 -6.66 12.54
C ASN A 24 -37.86 -7.17 13.98
N GLN A 25 -37.04 -6.62 14.88
CA GLN A 25 -37.37 -6.53 16.31
C GLN A 25 -36.81 -5.26 16.95
N VAL A 26 -37.69 -4.55 17.66
CA VAL A 26 -37.50 -3.28 18.37
C VAL A 26 -37.10 -3.57 19.82
N GLY A 27 -36.07 -2.91 20.33
CA GLY A 27 -35.69 -2.94 21.75
C GLY A 27 -35.06 -1.62 22.19
N GLU A 28 -35.81 -0.85 23.00
CA GLU A 28 -35.35 0.35 23.70
C GLU A 28 -34.22 0.02 24.69
N LYS A 29 -33.18 0.85 24.75
CA LYS A 29 -32.21 0.84 25.86
C LYS A 29 -31.91 2.24 26.36
N THR A 30 -32.23 2.41 27.63
CA THR A 30 -32.03 3.55 28.51
C THR A 30 -30.55 3.80 28.76
N GLU A 31 -30.12 5.06 28.63
CA GLU A 31 -28.78 5.53 28.98
C GLU A 31 -28.63 5.71 30.50
N THR A 32 -27.58 5.13 31.08
CA THR A 32 -26.97 5.69 32.30
C THR A 32 -25.46 5.71 32.12
N ALA A 33 -24.94 6.92 31.97
CA ALA A 33 -23.53 7.26 31.88
C ALA A 33 -22.85 7.16 33.24
N ALA A 34 -21.66 6.55 33.27
CA ALA A 34 -20.65 6.78 34.29
C ALA A 34 -19.31 7.00 33.58
N ALA A 35 -18.86 8.25 33.56
CA ALA A 35 -17.64 8.69 32.91
C ALA A 35 -16.41 8.35 33.77
N GLY A 36 -15.64 7.37 33.34
CA GLY A 36 -14.21 7.27 33.67
C GLY A 36 -13.43 7.92 32.53
N SER A 37 -12.72 9.01 32.81
CA SER A 37 -11.85 9.69 31.84
C SER A 37 -10.59 8.88 31.62
N GLN A 38 -10.64 7.88 30.74
CA GLN A 38 -9.43 7.32 30.14
C GLN A 38 -8.88 8.33 29.12
N PRO A 39 -7.55 8.50 29.01
CA PRO A 39 -6.97 9.30 27.94
C PRO A 39 -7.41 8.75 26.58
N ALA A 40 -7.82 9.63 25.67
CA ALA A 40 -8.23 9.23 24.34
C ALA A 40 -7.05 8.53 23.64
N GLN A 41 -7.18 7.22 23.41
CA GLN A 41 -6.19 6.46 22.66
C GLN A 41 -6.39 6.68 21.15
N ALA A 42 -5.31 6.59 20.39
CA ALA A 42 -5.37 6.63 18.94
C ALA A 42 -6.16 5.42 18.41
N GLY A 43 -7.11 5.68 17.50
CA GLY A 43 -7.92 4.62 16.88
C GLY A 43 -7.22 3.96 15.70
N ALA A 44 -7.78 2.85 15.22
CA ALA A 44 -7.28 2.08 14.06
C ALA A 44 -7.43 2.79 12.69
N PHE A 45 -8.04 3.98 12.68
CA PHE A 45 -8.20 4.81 11.50
C PHE A 45 -8.06 6.28 11.86
N PRO A 46 -7.61 7.12 10.92
CA PRO A 46 -7.43 8.55 11.16
C PRO A 46 -8.81 9.22 11.28
N VAL A 47 -9.08 9.80 12.45
CA VAL A 47 -10.33 10.53 12.76
C VAL A 47 -10.03 11.98 13.13
N GLU A 48 -10.75 12.91 12.53
CA GLU A 48 -10.65 14.33 12.83
C GLU A 48 -10.89 14.60 14.33
N GLY A 49 -9.99 15.39 14.94
CA GLY A 49 -10.08 15.76 16.36
C GLY A 49 -9.70 14.67 17.36
N LYS A 50 -9.32 13.46 16.91
CA LYS A 50 -8.77 12.40 17.77
C LYS A 50 -7.25 12.29 17.63
N PRO A 51 -6.54 11.82 18.67
CA PRO A 51 -5.13 11.47 18.55
C PRO A 51 -4.89 10.48 17.40
N GLN A 52 -3.83 10.71 16.63
CA GLN A 52 -3.39 9.82 15.54
C GLN A 52 -2.30 8.87 16.05
N LEU A 53 -2.09 7.75 15.36
CA LEU A 53 -0.93 6.89 15.62
C LEU A 53 0.38 7.66 15.40
N PRO A 54 1.38 7.50 16.30
CA PRO A 54 2.67 8.15 16.16
C PRO A 54 3.40 7.67 14.91
N VAL A 55 4.27 8.52 14.38
CA VAL A 55 5.10 8.19 13.22
C VAL A 55 6.23 7.28 13.67
N ILE A 56 6.33 6.09 13.06
CA ILE A 56 7.34 5.08 13.39
C ILE A 56 7.97 4.60 12.09
N ARG A 57 9.30 4.62 12.02
CA ARG A 57 10.05 3.89 10.99
C ARG A 57 10.31 2.47 11.47
N HIS A 58 10.13 1.50 10.59
CA HIS A 58 10.33 0.09 10.92
C HIS A 58 11.60 -0.45 10.27
N ASP A 59 12.30 -1.30 11.01
CA ASP A 59 13.49 -2.01 10.55
C ASP A 59 13.11 -3.33 9.87
N LEU A 60 13.72 -3.61 8.72
CA LEU A 60 13.40 -4.79 7.91
C LEU A 60 13.73 -6.09 8.66
N ASP A 61 14.85 -6.15 9.38
CA ASP A 61 15.25 -7.37 10.09
C ASP A 61 14.25 -7.70 11.20
N THR A 62 13.84 -6.68 11.94
CA THR A 62 12.78 -6.79 12.95
C THR A 62 11.47 -7.28 12.32
N MET A 63 11.03 -6.66 11.22
CA MET A 63 9.80 -7.08 10.54
C MET A 63 9.87 -8.51 9.99
N LEU A 64 10.99 -8.93 9.38
CA LEU A 64 11.19 -10.30 8.88
C LEU A 64 11.14 -11.33 10.01
N SER A 65 11.69 -11.00 11.19
CA SER A 65 11.66 -11.89 12.35
C SER A 65 10.25 -12.12 12.91
N LEU A 66 9.34 -11.18 12.68
CA LEU A 66 7.93 -11.24 13.08
C LEU A 66 7.03 -11.91 12.03
N LEU A 67 7.57 -12.35 10.89
CA LEU A 67 6.80 -13.09 9.88
C LEU A 67 6.47 -14.52 10.39
N PRO A 68 5.26 -15.04 10.10
CA PRO A 68 4.90 -16.40 10.44
C PRO A 68 5.79 -17.42 9.71
N SER A 69 5.72 -18.69 10.09
CA SER A 69 6.50 -19.76 9.45
C SER A 69 6.05 -20.07 8.01
N LYS A 70 4.83 -19.68 7.65
CA LYS A 70 4.27 -19.81 6.31
C LYS A 70 3.19 -18.78 6.05
N VAL A 71 2.92 -18.52 4.78
CA VAL A 71 1.80 -17.70 4.33
C VAL A 71 1.08 -18.38 3.18
N SER A 72 -0.23 -18.23 3.15
CA SER A 72 -1.09 -18.62 2.02
C SER A 72 -1.36 -17.40 1.15
N TYR A 73 -1.39 -17.56 -0.18
CA TYR A 73 -1.52 -16.44 -1.11
C TYR A 73 -2.40 -16.79 -2.32
N ASP A 74 -2.93 -15.75 -2.96
CA ASP A 74 -3.64 -15.81 -4.24
C ASP A 74 -2.93 -14.92 -5.28
N LEU A 75 -3.16 -15.17 -6.56
CA LEU A 75 -2.63 -14.39 -7.68
C LEU A 75 -3.70 -13.48 -8.28
N LEU A 76 -3.53 -12.17 -8.11
CA LEU A 76 -4.37 -11.19 -8.77
C LEU A 76 -3.91 -10.98 -10.21
N GLU A 77 -4.74 -11.40 -11.18
CA GLU A 77 -4.54 -11.14 -12.60
C GLU A 77 -4.95 -9.70 -12.96
N VAL A 78 -3.97 -8.89 -13.37
CA VAL A 78 -4.19 -7.52 -13.83
C VAL A 78 -3.99 -7.44 -15.34
N LYS A 79 -5.09 -7.28 -16.07
CA LYS A 79 -5.06 -7.01 -17.52
C LYS A 79 -4.65 -5.57 -17.79
N LEU A 80 -3.48 -5.38 -18.37
CA LEU A 80 -2.91 -4.09 -18.75
C LEU A 80 -3.56 -3.54 -20.04
N ASP A 81 -3.42 -2.24 -20.25
CA ASP A 81 -4.03 -1.55 -21.39
C ASP A 81 -3.38 -1.95 -22.74
N ASP A 82 -2.17 -2.48 -22.72
CA ASP A 82 -1.48 -3.04 -23.91
C ASP A 82 -1.87 -4.49 -24.23
N GLY A 83 -2.80 -5.07 -23.45
CA GLY A 83 -3.31 -6.42 -23.63
C GLY A 83 -2.52 -7.51 -22.92
N ARG A 84 -1.37 -7.20 -22.31
CA ARG A 84 -0.67 -8.13 -21.43
C ARG A 84 -1.44 -8.33 -20.13
N THR A 85 -1.23 -9.45 -19.47
CA THR A 85 -1.69 -9.69 -18.09
C THR A 85 -0.49 -9.93 -17.20
N ILE A 86 -0.48 -9.30 -16.02
CA ILE A 86 0.50 -9.57 -14.97
C ILE A 86 -0.19 -10.18 -13.76
N SER A 87 0.47 -11.11 -13.10
CA SER A 87 -0.03 -11.78 -11.89
C SER A 87 0.69 -11.21 -10.68
N LEU A 88 -0.03 -10.57 -9.75
CA LEU A 88 0.54 -10.02 -8.52
C LEU A 88 0.10 -10.88 -7.32
N PRO A 89 1.03 -11.46 -6.55
CA PRO A 89 0.65 -12.27 -5.41
C PRO A 89 0.15 -11.39 -4.25
N ARG A 90 -0.85 -11.90 -3.54
CA ARG A 90 -1.41 -11.29 -2.35
C ARG A 90 -1.57 -12.35 -1.28
N ARG A 91 -1.08 -12.08 -0.07
CA ARG A 91 -1.40 -12.90 1.08
C ARG A 91 -2.91 -12.94 1.29
N GLU A 92 -3.41 -14.14 1.52
CA GLU A 92 -4.83 -14.40 1.74
C GLU A 92 -5.36 -13.75 3.02
N LEU A 93 -6.54 -13.14 2.94
CA LEU A 93 -7.12 -12.44 4.09
C LEU A 93 -7.50 -13.41 5.21
N TRP A 94 -7.94 -14.62 4.85
CA TRP A 94 -8.24 -15.66 5.84
C TRP A 94 -6.98 -16.10 6.58
N ASP A 95 -5.82 -16.12 5.92
CA ASP A 95 -4.53 -16.50 6.50
C ASP A 95 -4.07 -15.44 7.53
N VAL A 96 -4.24 -14.15 7.19
CA VAL A 96 -4.03 -13.03 8.12
C VAL A 96 -4.93 -13.15 9.36
N ARG A 97 -6.21 -13.47 9.16
CA ARG A 97 -7.17 -13.64 10.27
C ARG A 97 -6.77 -14.79 11.18
N VAL A 98 -6.32 -15.93 10.63
CA VAL A 98 -5.84 -17.07 11.43
C VAL A 98 -4.61 -16.70 12.24
N GLN A 99 -3.64 -15.98 11.67
CA GLN A 99 -2.47 -15.50 12.43
C GLN A 99 -2.89 -14.60 13.60
N LEU A 100 -3.75 -13.60 13.34
CA LEU A 100 -4.23 -12.69 14.39
C LEU A 100 -4.97 -13.43 15.51
N MET A 101 -5.76 -14.46 15.18
CA MET A 101 -6.44 -15.29 16.18
C MET A 101 -5.47 -16.17 16.98
N ALA A 102 -4.36 -16.60 16.39
CA ALA A 102 -3.36 -17.43 17.04
C ALA A 102 -2.44 -16.62 17.98
N GLU A 103 -2.22 -15.34 17.67
CA GLU A 103 -1.44 -14.39 18.49
C GLU A 103 -2.29 -13.70 19.58
N ASP A 104 -3.60 -13.97 19.61
CA ASP A 104 -4.51 -13.47 20.65
C ASP A 104 -4.39 -14.28 21.95
N ASP A 105 -3.43 -13.91 22.80
CA ASP A 105 -3.16 -14.57 24.09
C ASP A 105 -4.19 -14.25 25.21
N GLY A 106 -5.30 -13.55 24.90
CA GLY A 106 -6.37 -13.26 25.86
C GLY A 106 -6.04 -12.25 26.95
N GLU A 107 -4.85 -11.65 26.94
CA GLU A 107 -4.56 -10.36 27.58
C GLU A 107 -4.87 -9.24 26.57
N GLU A 108 -5.24 -8.03 27.04
CA GLU A 108 -5.67 -6.86 26.23
C GLU A 108 -4.62 -6.39 25.20
N GLY A 109 -4.37 -7.18 24.17
CA GLY A 109 -3.66 -6.90 22.92
C GLY A 109 -4.62 -6.49 21.81
N PRO A 110 -4.17 -6.28 20.55
CA PRO A 110 -4.92 -5.58 19.50
C PRO A 110 -6.11 -6.36 18.90
N THR A 111 -6.71 -7.25 19.69
CA THR A 111 -7.72 -8.25 19.36
C THR A 111 -9.10 -7.92 19.94
N GLU A 112 -9.39 -6.66 20.30
CA GLU A 112 -10.78 -6.21 20.51
C GLU A 112 -11.64 -6.24 19.23
N GLY A 113 -11.12 -6.75 18.11
CA GLY A 113 -11.68 -6.54 16.79
C GLY A 113 -12.29 -7.71 16.04
N LEU A 114 -12.09 -8.97 16.43
CA LEU A 114 -12.49 -10.10 15.57
C LEU A 114 -13.18 -11.22 16.37
N GLY A 115 -14.27 -10.88 17.05
CA GLY A 115 -15.23 -11.88 17.51
C GLY A 115 -16.05 -12.43 16.33
N VAL A 116 -16.64 -13.62 16.48
CA VAL A 116 -17.50 -14.37 15.51
C VAL A 116 -18.85 -13.67 15.25
N ARG A 117 -18.82 -12.35 15.12
CA ARG A 117 -19.89 -11.49 14.60
C ARG A 117 -19.20 -10.54 13.65
N ASP A 118 -19.40 -10.77 12.36
CA ASP A 118 -19.15 -9.77 11.34
C ASP A 118 -19.66 -8.42 11.86
N VAL A 119 -18.79 -7.41 11.80
CA VAL A 119 -19.09 -6.02 12.14
C VAL A 119 -19.26 -5.76 13.65
N LYS A 120 -18.14 -5.71 14.39
CA LYS A 120 -17.98 -4.58 15.32
C LYS A 120 -17.50 -3.39 14.51
N THR A 121 -18.42 -2.47 14.24
CA THR A 121 -18.15 -1.12 13.75
C THR A 121 -16.96 -0.51 14.49
N GLY A 122 -15.81 -0.39 13.81
CA GLY A 122 -14.62 0.29 14.35
C GLY A 122 -13.28 -0.40 14.10
N VAL A 123 -13.25 -1.62 13.55
CA VAL A 123 -12.02 -2.40 13.32
C VAL A 123 -11.63 -2.31 11.84
N TYR A 124 -10.42 -1.86 11.57
CA TYR A 124 -9.93 -1.57 10.23
C TYR A 124 -9.51 -2.85 9.50
N GLU A 125 -10.34 -3.32 8.57
CA GLU A 125 -9.92 -4.29 7.53
C GLU A 125 -9.39 -3.59 6.26
N GLY A 126 -9.47 -2.26 6.19
CA GLY A 126 -9.27 -1.51 4.94
C GLY A 126 -7.90 -1.66 4.31
N GLY A 127 -6.85 -1.86 5.11
CA GLY A 127 -5.47 -2.02 4.62
C GLY A 127 -5.08 -3.46 4.31
N PHE A 128 -5.86 -4.43 4.79
CA PHE A 128 -5.65 -5.85 4.46
C PHE A 128 -6.29 -6.23 3.12
N LYS A 129 -7.20 -5.40 2.61
CA LYS A 129 -7.87 -5.57 1.33
C LYS A 129 -7.22 -4.72 0.24
N SER A 130 -7.24 -5.24 -0.98
CA SER A 130 -6.83 -4.47 -2.15
C SER A 130 -8.00 -3.66 -2.67
N TRP A 131 -7.75 -2.42 -3.07
CA TRP A 131 -8.78 -1.54 -3.62
C TRP A 131 -8.67 -1.39 -5.12
N GLU A 132 -9.80 -1.26 -5.83
CA GLU A 132 -9.84 -1.16 -7.29
C GLU A 132 -8.92 -0.04 -7.85
N SER A 133 -8.87 1.11 -7.18
CA SER A 133 -8.00 2.23 -7.61
C SER A 133 -6.50 1.89 -7.59
N SER A 134 -6.08 0.89 -6.82
CA SER A 134 -4.68 0.41 -6.83
C SER A 134 -4.37 -0.40 -8.10
N VAL A 135 -5.34 -1.15 -8.62
CA VAL A 135 -5.24 -1.82 -9.94
C VAL A 135 -5.22 -0.78 -11.06
N ASP A 136 -6.02 0.28 -10.95
CA ASP A 136 -5.98 1.40 -11.89
C ASP A 136 -4.60 2.08 -11.92
N LEU A 137 -3.94 2.24 -10.76
CA LEU A 137 -2.55 2.73 -10.71
C LEU A 137 -1.57 1.77 -11.36
N VAL A 138 -1.69 0.45 -11.16
CA VAL A 138 -0.84 -0.55 -11.84
C VAL A 138 -0.91 -0.40 -13.36
N LYS A 139 -2.12 -0.24 -13.92
CA LYS A 139 -2.32 0.00 -15.36
C LYS A 139 -1.67 1.30 -15.81
N VAL A 140 -1.83 2.39 -15.05
CA VAL A 140 -1.18 3.67 -15.35
C VAL A 140 0.35 3.54 -15.31
N LEU A 141 0.92 2.91 -14.28
CA LEU A 141 2.36 2.68 -14.17
C LEU A 141 2.93 1.94 -15.38
N ALA A 142 2.23 0.91 -15.86
CA ALA A 142 2.60 0.20 -17.08
C ALA A 142 2.50 1.10 -18.32
N SER A 143 1.39 1.82 -18.50
CA SER A 143 1.16 2.70 -19.66
C SER A 143 2.16 3.86 -19.77
N GLN A 144 2.61 4.38 -18.62
CA GLN A 144 3.59 5.47 -18.54
C GLN A 144 5.04 4.95 -18.59
N GLY A 145 5.22 3.63 -18.65
CA GLY A 145 6.49 2.98 -18.82
C GLY A 145 7.36 2.88 -17.57
N TYR A 146 6.81 3.13 -16.37
CA TYR A 146 7.56 2.95 -15.11
C TYR A 146 7.92 1.49 -14.84
N ALA A 147 7.10 0.57 -15.32
CA ALA A 147 7.33 -0.88 -15.18
C ALA A 147 8.04 -1.50 -16.40
N SER A 148 8.31 -0.76 -17.47
CA SER A 148 9.10 -1.26 -18.61
C SER A 148 10.59 -1.26 -18.26
N ASP A 149 11.27 -2.37 -18.56
CA ASP A 149 12.73 -2.49 -18.53
C ASP A 149 13.41 -2.47 -17.15
N GLY A 150 12.68 -2.77 -16.07
CA GLY A 150 13.27 -3.03 -14.75
C GLY A 150 13.94 -1.81 -14.09
N ASN A 151 13.52 -0.61 -14.51
CA ASN A 151 14.00 0.71 -14.09
C ASN A 151 15.41 1.06 -14.60
N GLU A 152 15.49 1.66 -15.80
CA GLU A 152 16.77 2.09 -16.42
C GLU A 152 17.44 3.30 -15.74
N ARG A 153 16.67 4.09 -14.98
CA ARG A 153 17.14 5.30 -14.30
C ARG A 153 16.90 5.19 -12.80
N PRO A 154 17.68 5.83 -11.93
CA PRO A 154 17.41 5.74 -10.51
C PRO A 154 15.99 6.25 -10.19
N LEU A 155 15.22 5.51 -9.38
CA LEU A 155 13.82 5.84 -9.09
C LEU A 155 13.55 5.69 -7.59
N ARG A 156 12.88 6.69 -7.03
CA ARG A 156 12.37 6.68 -5.66
C ARG A 156 10.85 6.66 -5.70
N VAL A 157 10.25 5.62 -5.14
CA VAL A 157 8.81 5.43 -5.06
C VAL A 157 8.37 5.62 -3.61
N LEU A 158 7.33 6.42 -3.39
CA LEU A 158 6.70 6.65 -2.09
C LEU A 158 5.23 6.24 -2.19
N GLU A 159 4.86 5.07 -1.69
CA GLU A 159 3.46 4.65 -1.66
C GLU A 159 2.85 4.98 -0.31
N LEU A 160 1.92 5.94 -0.31
CA LEU A 160 1.25 6.46 0.87
C LEU A 160 -0.14 5.80 1.01
N GLY A 161 -0.43 5.21 2.16
CA GLY A 161 -1.61 4.37 2.35
C GLY A 161 -1.52 3.09 1.54
N CYS A 162 -0.39 2.38 1.68
CA CYS A 162 -0.03 1.33 0.75
C CYS A 162 -0.90 0.06 0.86
N GLY A 163 -1.47 -0.27 2.02
CA GLY A 163 -2.28 -1.49 2.16
C GLY A 163 -1.54 -2.74 1.64
N THR A 164 -2.08 -3.39 0.61
CA THR A 164 -1.47 -4.56 -0.06
C THR A 164 -0.34 -4.23 -1.03
N ALA A 165 -0.09 -2.95 -1.31
CA ALA A 165 0.99 -2.38 -2.13
C ALA A 165 1.02 -2.79 -3.61
N LEU A 166 -0.12 -3.13 -4.22
CA LEU A 166 -0.18 -3.54 -5.63
C LEU A 166 0.60 -2.63 -6.61
N PRO A 167 0.53 -1.29 -6.52
CA PRO A 167 1.30 -0.39 -7.37
C PRO A 167 2.81 -0.61 -7.21
N SER A 168 3.35 -0.58 -5.99
CA SER A 168 4.78 -0.81 -5.76
C SER A 168 5.22 -2.24 -6.08
N LEU A 169 4.37 -3.24 -5.83
CA LEU A 169 4.64 -4.63 -6.19
C LEU A 169 4.79 -4.81 -7.71
N SER A 170 4.02 -4.09 -8.52
CA SER A 170 4.19 -4.15 -9.98
C SER A 170 5.55 -3.64 -10.45
N LEU A 171 6.06 -2.56 -9.83
CA LEU A 171 7.39 -2.01 -10.10
C LEU A 171 8.49 -2.95 -9.58
N PHE A 172 8.30 -3.48 -8.37
CA PHE A 172 9.22 -4.43 -7.76
C PHE A 172 9.30 -5.72 -8.59
N GLN A 173 8.18 -6.32 -8.98
CA GLN A 173 8.12 -7.51 -9.82
C GLN A 173 8.94 -7.33 -11.10
N SER A 174 8.69 -6.26 -11.86
CA SER A 174 9.44 -5.95 -13.09
C SER A 174 10.95 -5.82 -12.82
N ALA A 175 11.33 -5.10 -11.75
CA ALA A 175 12.72 -4.96 -11.36
C ALA A 175 13.36 -6.32 -11.03
N VAL A 176 12.69 -7.20 -10.28
CA VAL A 176 13.19 -8.54 -9.95
C VAL A 176 13.35 -9.39 -11.21
N SER A 177 12.34 -9.46 -12.08
CA SER A 177 12.38 -10.28 -13.29
C SER A 177 13.56 -9.90 -14.20
N VAL A 178 13.79 -8.60 -14.41
CA VAL A 178 14.89 -8.11 -15.25
C VAL A 178 16.26 -8.36 -14.61
N ARG A 179 16.40 -8.09 -13.31
CA ARG A 179 17.68 -8.21 -12.59
C ARG A 179 18.11 -9.67 -12.43
N SER A 180 17.16 -10.57 -12.19
CA SER A 180 17.42 -12.02 -12.11
C SER A 180 17.76 -12.62 -13.49
N SER A 181 17.14 -12.13 -14.56
CA SER A 181 17.46 -12.57 -15.93
C SER A 181 18.86 -12.13 -16.38
N SER A 182 19.29 -10.92 -16.00
CA SER A 182 20.61 -10.38 -16.36
C SER A 182 21.78 -11.12 -15.69
N ALA A 183 21.58 -11.75 -14.53
CA ALA A 183 22.62 -12.51 -13.82
C ALA A 183 23.10 -13.75 -14.61
N THR A 184 22.33 -14.21 -15.60
CA THR A 184 22.64 -15.38 -16.43
C THR A 184 23.46 -15.04 -17.69
N GLN A 185 23.68 -13.76 -17.99
CA GLN A 185 24.42 -13.33 -19.18
C GLN A 185 25.93 -13.30 -18.94
N THR A 186 26.70 -13.79 -19.91
CA THR A 186 28.17 -13.94 -19.86
C THR A 186 28.95 -12.64 -20.10
N SER A 187 28.27 -11.53 -20.37
CA SER A 187 28.87 -10.20 -20.54
C SER A 187 28.52 -9.30 -19.35
N PRO A 188 29.44 -8.45 -18.85
CA PRO A 188 29.15 -7.55 -17.74
C PRO A 188 28.10 -6.52 -18.19
N ALA A 189 26.85 -6.75 -17.82
CA ALA A 189 25.80 -5.74 -17.90
C ALA A 189 26.14 -4.60 -16.92
N PRO A 190 25.82 -3.34 -17.25
CA PRO A 190 25.92 -2.25 -16.29
C PRO A 190 25.06 -2.58 -15.05
N ALA A 191 25.52 -2.16 -13.87
CA ALA A 191 24.77 -2.34 -12.64
C ALA A 191 23.36 -1.73 -12.78
N PRO A 192 22.31 -2.39 -12.25
CA PRO A 192 20.95 -1.88 -12.37
C PRO A 192 20.82 -0.52 -11.69
N ALA A 193 19.96 0.35 -12.22
CA ALA A 193 19.74 1.64 -11.60
C ALA A 193 19.04 1.45 -10.23
N PRO A 194 19.46 2.21 -9.19
CA PRO A 194 18.87 2.11 -7.86
C PRO A 194 17.35 2.28 -7.87
N LEU A 195 16.65 1.40 -7.16
CA LEU A 195 15.21 1.49 -6.92
C LEU A 195 14.97 1.55 -5.40
N SER A 196 14.51 2.70 -4.91
CA SER A 196 14.13 2.89 -3.51
C SER A 196 12.60 2.93 -3.45
N ILE A 197 11.99 2.08 -2.62
CA ILE A 197 10.54 2.02 -2.41
C ILE A 197 10.27 2.23 -0.92
N LEU A 198 9.59 3.32 -0.58
CA LEU A 198 9.10 3.58 0.77
C LEU A 198 7.60 3.29 0.79
N LEU A 199 7.22 2.39 1.69
CA LEU A 199 5.85 1.96 1.91
C LEU A 199 5.36 2.56 3.22
N ALA A 200 4.22 3.23 3.17
CA ALA A 200 3.64 3.83 4.35
C ALA A 200 2.17 3.49 4.50
N ASP A 201 1.78 3.11 5.71
CA ASP A 201 0.39 2.87 6.08
C ASP A 201 0.09 3.51 7.43
N TYR A 202 -1.18 3.79 7.73
CA TYR A 202 -1.53 4.28 9.06
C TYR A 202 -1.24 3.21 10.13
N ASN A 203 -1.47 1.93 9.81
CA ASN A 203 -1.37 0.83 10.77
C ASN A 203 -0.06 0.02 10.58
N PRO A 204 0.78 -0.15 11.63
CA PRO A 204 1.99 -0.97 11.53
C PRO A 204 1.70 -2.45 11.26
N SER A 205 0.56 -2.96 11.73
CA SER A 205 0.13 -4.34 11.47
C SER A 205 -0.16 -4.60 9.99
N VAL A 206 -0.59 -3.60 9.21
CA VAL A 206 -0.78 -3.75 7.76
C VAL A 206 0.55 -3.99 7.07
N LEU A 207 1.56 -3.16 7.41
CA LEU A 207 2.92 -3.31 6.89
C LEU A 207 3.49 -4.69 7.21
N GLN A 208 3.31 -5.15 8.45
CA GLN A 208 3.84 -6.42 8.95
C GLN A 208 3.11 -7.64 8.39
N LEU A 209 1.78 -7.63 8.40
CA LEU A 209 0.97 -8.81 8.11
C LEU A 209 0.63 -8.97 6.64
N VAL A 210 0.69 -7.90 5.84
CA VAL A 210 0.28 -7.94 4.43
C VAL A 210 1.34 -7.36 3.51
N THR A 211 1.79 -6.13 3.76
CA THR A 211 2.66 -5.45 2.80
C THR A 211 4.01 -6.18 2.64
N LEU A 212 4.75 -6.43 3.73
CA LEU A 212 6.02 -7.14 3.67
C LEU A 212 5.86 -8.58 3.11
N PRO A 213 4.91 -9.41 3.58
CA PRO A 213 4.65 -10.72 2.99
C PRO A 213 4.44 -10.68 1.47
N ASN A 214 3.71 -9.70 0.94
CA ASN A 214 3.49 -9.59 -0.50
C ASN A 214 4.79 -9.29 -1.27
N PHE A 215 5.71 -8.51 -0.70
CA PHE A 215 7.04 -8.30 -1.30
C PHE A 215 7.88 -9.58 -1.29
N VAL A 216 7.87 -10.35 -0.20
CA VAL A 216 8.56 -11.64 -0.13
C VAL A 216 7.97 -12.63 -1.13
N LEU A 217 6.64 -12.73 -1.21
CA LEU A 217 5.92 -13.56 -2.18
C LEU A 217 6.28 -13.17 -3.62
N THR A 218 6.24 -11.87 -3.93
CA THR A 218 6.57 -11.36 -5.27
C THR A 218 8.00 -11.71 -5.65
N TRP A 219 8.96 -11.52 -4.75
CA TRP A 219 10.34 -11.94 -5.00
C TRP A 219 10.44 -13.46 -5.21
N ALA A 220 9.89 -14.23 -4.27
CA ALA A 220 10.01 -15.68 -4.26
C ALA A 220 9.47 -16.32 -5.55
N LEU A 221 8.29 -15.88 -6.02
CA LEU A 221 7.71 -16.37 -7.26
C LEU A 221 8.53 -16.00 -8.49
N GLN A 222 9.20 -14.85 -8.50
CA GLN A 222 10.04 -14.43 -9.63
C GLN A 222 11.39 -15.16 -9.71
N VAL A 223 11.87 -15.73 -8.60
CA VAL A 223 13.20 -16.38 -8.54
C VAL A 223 13.16 -17.84 -8.12
N ALA A 224 11.97 -18.44 -8.00
CA ALA A 224 11.75 -19.81 -7.51
C ALA A 224 12.66 -20.86 -8.16
N ASP A 225 12.86 -20.77 -9.47
CA ASP A 225 13.70 -21.71 -10.24
C ASP A 225 15.21 -21.54 -10.00
N THR A 226 15.62 -20.37 -9.50
CA THR A 226 17.04 -19.96 -9.44
C THR A 226 17.58 -19.83 -8.03
N GLU A 227 16.75 -19.57 -7.03
CA GLU A 227 17.16 -19.39 -5.65
C GLU A 227 17.07 -20.73 -4.87
N PRO A 228 18.20 -21.30 -4.42
CA PRO A 228 18.20 -22.60 -3.74
C PRO A 228 17.34 -22.65 -2.48
N ALA A 229 17.20 -21.54 -1.75
CA ALA A 229 16.36 -21.49 -0.55
C ALA A 229 14.87 -21.75 -0.82
N LEU A 230 14.42 -21.58 -2.07
CA LEU A 230 12.99 -21.72 -2.43
C LEU A 230 12.60 -23.11 -2.94
N LYS A 231 13.56 -24.02 -3.17
CA LYS A 231 13.31 -25.34 -3.79
C LYS A 231 12.25 -26.18 -3.07
N GLU A 232 12.22 -26.10 -1.75
CA GLU A 232 11.27 -26.83 -0.91
C GLU A 232 10.23 -25.90 -0.27
N ALA A 233 10.37 -24.59 -0.44
CA ALA A 233 9.50 -23.59 0.19
C ALA A 233 8.10 -23.53 -0.42
N PHE A 234 7.94 -23.99 -1.67
CA PHE A 234 6.67 -24.13 -2.38
C PHE A 234 6.19 -25.59 -2.41
N ALA A 235 6.26 -26.29 -1.27
CA ALA A 235 5.84 -27.69 -1.16
C ALA A 235 4.33 -27.89 -1.38
N ARG A 236 3.52 -26.84 -1.19
CA ARG A 236 2.07 -26.82 -1.42
C ARG A 236 1.74 -25.70 -2.39
N GLU A 237 0.82 -25.96 -3.31
CA GLU A 237 0.26 -24.94 -4.19
C GLU A 237 -0.31 -23.81 -3.34
N ASP A 238 -0.07 -22.56 -3.74
CA ASP A 238 -0.58 -21.35 -3.07
C ASP A 238 -0.09 -21.11 -1.62
N GLU A 239 0.96 -21.83 -1.18
CA GLU A 239 1.62 -21.58 0.10
C GLU A 239 3.12 -21.32 -0.10
N LEU A 240 3.67 -20.39 0.69
CA LEU A 240 5.12 -20.16 0.80
C LEU A 240 5.56 -20.40 2.24
N GLU A 241 6.46 -21.36 2.45
CA GLU A 241 7.17 -21.53 3.71
C GLU A 241 8.24 -20.43 3.86
N LEU A 242 8.17 -19.70 4.96
CA LEU A 242 9.05 -18.59 5.28
C LEU A 242 10.14 -19.05 6.26
N THR A 243 10.98 -19.99 5.81
CA THR A 243 12.13 -20.45 6.60
C THR A 243 13.16 -19.34 6.79
N ASP A 244 14.08 -19.52 7.73
CA ASP A 244 15.16 -18.55 7.96
C ASP A 244 16.04 -18.39 6.70
N GLU A 245 16.25 -19.46 5.93
CA GLU A 245 16.97 -19.42 4.66
C GLU A 245 16.24 -18.57 3.61
N VAL A 246 14.92 -18.64 3.54
CA VAL A 246 14.09 -17.83 2.63
C VAL A 246 14.19 -16.35 3.01
N LYS A 247 14.06 -16.04 4.30
CA LYS A 247 14.15 -14.66 4.84
C LYS A 247 15.54 -14.06 4.58
N GLU A 248 16.61 -14.82 4.82
CA GLU A 248 18.00 -14.39 4.55
C GLU A 248 18.28 -14.25 3.05
N ALA A 249 17.74 -15.14 2.21
CA ALA A 249 17.87 -15.02 0.76
C ALA A 249 17.19 -13.75 0.22
N PHE A 250 15.98 -13.43 0.69
CA PHE A 250 15.30 -12.18 0.37
C PHE A 250 16.10 -10.95 0.83
N ARG A 251 16.56 -10.96 2.09
CA ARG A 251 17.40 -9.91 2.67
C ARG A 251 18.66 -9.65 1.84
N ARG A 252 19.36 -10.70 1.41
CA ARG A 252 20.56 -10.62 0.57
C ARG A 252 20.25 -10.13 -0.83
N PHE A 253 19.11 -10.53 -1.38
CA PHE A 253 18.71 -10.19 -2.74
C PHE A 253 18.57 -8.68 -2.92
N LEU A 254 17.85 -7.99 -2.02
CA LEU A 254 17.55 -6.55 -2.13
C LEU A 254 18.79 -5.67 -2.45
N PRO A 255 19.85 -5.64 -1.62
CA PRO A 255 21.03 -4.82 -1.91
C PRO A 255 21.80 -5.34 -3.14
N SER A 256 21.86 -6.66 -3.37
CA SER A 256 22.53 -7.22 -4.56
C SER A 256 21.86 -6.81 -5.87
N ALA A 257 20.55 -6.60 -5.82
CA ALA A 257 19.75 -6.12 -6.92
C ALA A 257 19.75 -4.58 -7.00
N GLY A 258 20.31 -3.83 -6.05
CA GLY A 258 20.18 -2.38 -6.01
C GLY A 258 18.75 -1.92 -5.71
N ILE A 259 18.04 -2.66 -4.85
CA ILE A 259 16.70 -2.35 -4.37
C ILE A 259 16.79 -2.01 -2.87
N THR A 260 16.05 -1.00 -2.43
CA THR A 260 15.89 -0.69 -1.01
C THR A 260 14.41 -0.53 -0.68
N LEU A 261 13.98 -1.17 0.41
CA LEU A 261 12.62 -1.08 0.94
C LEU A 261 12.66 -0.38 2.29
N ASP A 262 11.81 0.64 2.45
CA ASP A 262 11.66 1.44 3.66
C ASP A 262 10.20 1.41 4.13
N TRP A 263 9.98 1.48 5.44
CA TRP A 263 8.65 1.27 6.04
C TRP A 263 8.35 2.37 7.07
N ILE A 264 7.20 3.04 6.93
CA ILE A 264 6.74 4.05 7.90
C ILE A 264 5.29 3.80 8.27
N SER A 265 4.98 3.66 9.56
CA SER A 265 3.59 3.70 10.03
C SER A 265 3.23 5.02 10.69
N GLY A 266 1.95 5.36 10.72
CA GLY A 266 1.41 6.45 11.54
C GLY A 266 0.59 7.47 10.74
N GLY A 267 0.08 8.48 11.45
CA GLY A 267 -0.72 9.54 10.85
C GLY A 267 0.10 10.46 9.92
N TRP A 268 -0.48 10.80 8.76
CA TRP A 268 0.06 11.84 7.90
C TRP A 268 0.13 13.18 8.65
N SER A 269 1.33 13.75 8.70
CA SER A 269 1.67 14.93 9.51
C SER A 269 2.98 15.54 9.04
N GLU A 270 3.41 16.65 9.65
CA GLU A 270 4.77 17.19 9.42
C GLU A 270 5.85 16.22 9.87
N GLU A 271 5.65 15.58 11.02
CA GLU A 271 6.54 14.54 11.55
C GLU A 271 6.67 13.37 10.56
N PHE A 272 5.59 12.99 9.88
CA PHE A 272 5.61 11.97 8.84
C PHE A 272 6.50 12.39 7.66
N VAL A 273 6.36 13.63 7.19
CA VAL A 273 7.21 14.16 6.11
C VAL A 273 8.67 14.22 6.58
N ASP A 274 8.95 14.61 7.81
CA ASP A 274 10.31 14.58 8.36
C ASP A 274 10.88 13.17 8.42
N ALA A 275 10.08 12.19 8.84
CA ALA A 275 10.47 10.79 8.84
C ALA A 275 10.80 10.28 7.44
N VAL A 276 10.04 10.66 6.40
CA VAL A 276 10.32 10.32 4.98
C VAL A 276 11.71 10.80 4.53
N TYR A 277 12.24 11.86 5.13
CA TYR A 277 13.50 12.50 4.78
C TYR A 277 14.61 12.36 5.82
N ALA A 278 14.38 11.59 6.90
CA ALA A 278 15.38 11.37 7.94
C ALA A 278 16.63 10.66 7.38
N GLU A 279 17.80 11.07 7.84
CA GLU A 279 19.13 10.70 7.29
C GLU A 279 19.51 9.21 7.50
N THR A 280 18.73 8.44 8.25
CA THR A 280 19.13 7.11 8.74
C THR A 280 19.04 5.95 7.73
N ALA A 281 18.68 6.16 6.45
CA ALA A 281 18.34 5.00 5.59
C ALA A 281 18.72 5.05 4.10
N GLN A 282 19.40 6.06 3.56
CA GLN A 282 19.70 6.07 2.12
C GLN A 282 21.09 6.64 1.82
N PRO A 283 21.90 6.01 0.94
CA PRO A 283 22.87 6.81 0.19
C PRO A 283 22.08 7.93 -0.47
N GLU A 284 22.55 9.18 -0.37
CA GLU A 284 21.95 10.33 -1.04
C GLU A 284 21.37 9.88 -2.38
N PRO A 285 20.03 10.00 -2.60
CA PRO A 285 19.44 9.61 -3.87
C PRO A 285 20.33 10.21 -4.94
N SER A 286 20.85 9.36 -5.84
CA SER A 286 21.68 9.85 -6.94
C SER A 286 21.03 11.14 -7.45
N ALA A 287 21.79 12.23 -7.60
CA ALA A 287 21.23 13.53 -7.92
C ALA A 287 20.29 13.52 -9.16
N SER A 288 20.32 12.43 -9.94
CA SER A 288 19.52 12.11 -11.11
C SER A 288 18.24 11.28 -10.88
N ALA A 289 17.95 10.78 -9.67
CA ALA A 289 16.83 9.87 -9.44
C ALA A 289 15.48 10.57 -9.63
N GLY A 290 14.48 9.97 -10.30
CA GLY A 290 13.10 10.50 -10.27
C GLY A 290 12.44 10.27 -8.90
N THR A 291 11.42 11.06 -8.53
CA THR A 291 10.54 10.76 -7.38
C THR A 291 9.11 10.55 -7.85
N LEU A 292 8.53 9.41 -7.47
CA LEU A 292 7.16 9.03 -7.78
C LEU A 292 6.41 8.79 -6.48
N ILE A 293 5.36 9.56 -6.23
CA ILE A 293 4.47 9.40 -5.08
C ILE A 293 3.21 8.68 -5.56
N LEU A 294 2.79 7.63 -4.87
CA LEU A 294 1.62 6.84 -5.20
C LEU A 294 0.61 6.91 -4.05
N GLY A 295 -0.68 7.00 -4.38
CA GLY A 295 -1.75 6.87 -3.40
C GLY A 295 -3.02 6.35 -4.06
N ALA A 296 -3.56 5.25 -3.54
CA ALA A 296 -4.81 4.66 -4.00
C ALA A 296 -5.86 4.72 -2.87
N GLU A 297 -7.05 5.25 -3.17
CA GLU A 297 -8.15 5.39 -2.20
C GLU A 297 -7.80 6.17 -0.92
N THR A 298 -6.85 7.10 -0.97
CA THR A 298 -6.36 7.84 0.21
C THR A 298 -7.19 9.07 0.60
N ILE A 299 -8.20 9.41 -0.22
CA ILE A 299 -8.94 10.68 -0.14
C ILE A 299 -10.43 10.50 0.17
N TYR A 300 -10.80 9.39 0.83
CA TYR A 300 -12.18 8.96 1.05
C TYR A 300 -13.03 9.91 1.94
N SER A 301 -12.41 10.75 2.77
CA SER A 301 -13.11 11.72 3.61
C SER A 301 -12.42 13.09 3.51
N PRO A 302 -13.11 14.22 3.81
CA PRO A 302 -12.50 15.55 3.79
C PRO A 302 -11.23 15.66 4.64
N PHE A 303 -11.21 15.01 5.82
CA PHE A 303 -10.06 14.99 6.72
C PHE A 303 -8.86 14.22 6.13
N ALA A 304 -9.12 13.00 5.61
CA ALA A 304 -8.08 12.20 4.96
C ALA A 304 -7.55 12.90 3.70
N LEU A 305 -8.44 13.47 2.89
CA LEU A 305 -8.10 14.23 1.69
C LEU A 305 -7.19 15.41 2.02
N GLU A 306 -7.56 16.24 3.00
CA GLU A 306 -6.75 17.39 3.41
C GLU A 306 -5.36 16.95 3.90
N SER A 307 -5.30 15.96 4.79
CA SER A 307 -4.05 15.47 5.36
C SER A 307 -3.14 14.86 4.29
N PHE A 308 -3.70 14.03 3.40
CA PHE A 308 -2.99 13.44 2.27
C PHE A 308 -2.47 14.51 1.31
N HIS A 309 -3.32 15.46 0.92
CA HIS A 309 -2.96 16.55 0.02
C HIS A 309 -1.82 17.40 0.58
N GLN A 310 -1.86 17.74 1.88
CA GLN A 310 -0.78 18.48 2.53
C GLN A 310 0.54 17.69 2.54
N THR A 311 0.50 16.40 2.86
CA THR A 311 1.68 15.53 2.83
C THR A 311 2.28 15.44 1.43
N VAL A 312 1.48 15.13 0.40
CA VAL A 312 1.93 15.08 -1.00
C VAL A 312 2.53 16.42 -1.43
N SER A 313 1.86 17.53 -1.12
CA SER A 313 2.34 18.88 -1.48
C SER A 313 3.68 19.21 -0.82
N LYS A 314 3.85 18.90 0.47
CA LYS A 314 5.12 19.12 1.19
C LYS A 314 6.25 18.26 0.64
N ILE A 315 5.97 17.01 0.27
CA ILE A 315 6.96 16.12 -0.37
C ILE A 315 7.36 16.70 -1.73
N LEU A 316 6.41 17.03 -2.61
CA LEU A 316 6.71 17.64 -3.92
C LEU A 316 7.51 18.94 -3.80
N GLN A 317 7.17 19.78 -2.81
CA GLN A 317 7.92 21.02 -2.53
C GLN A 317 9.35 20.73 -2.07
N ARG A 318 9.56 19.73 -1.20
CA ARG A 318 10.89 19.32 -0.75
C ARG A 318 11.73 18.73 -1.88
N GLU A 319 11.14 17.89 -2.73
CA GLU A 319 11.81 17.35 -3.91
C GLU A 319 12.28 18.47 -4.85
N ARG A 320 11.38 19.41 -5.17
CA ARG A 320 11.72 20.58 -6.01
C ARG A 320 12.78 21.46 -5.38
N ALA A 321 12.72 21.69 -4.07
CA ALA A 321 13.71 22.50 -3.35
C ALA A 321 15.10 21.85 -3.32
N ARG A 322 15.15 20.50 -3.23
CA ARG A 322 16.41 19.75 -3.27
C ARG A 322 17.02 19.73 -4.67
N ASN A 323 16.21 19.55 -5.71
CA ASN A 323 16.67 19.60 -7.09
C ASN A 323 15.52 20.03 -8.03
N PRO A 324 15.53 21.27 -8.54
CA PRO A 324 14.49 21.77 -9.45
C PRO A 324 14.41 21.05 -10.79
N ASP A 325 15.52 20.45 -11.25
CA ASP A 325 15.60 19.72 -12.53
C ASP A 325 15.18 18.24 -12.38
N ARG A 326 14.92 17.79 -11.15
CA ARG A 326 14.48 16.44 -10.84
C ARG A 326 12.98 16.30 -11.12
N ASP A 327 12.61 15.27 -11.88
CA ASP A 327 11.20 14.95 -12.07
C ASP A 327 10.61 14.37 -10.77
N ALA A 328 9.60 15.05 -10.23
CA ALA A 328 8.86 14.64 -9.05
C ALA A 328 7.37 14.75 -9.31
N GLU A 329 6.65 13.64 -9.20
CA GLU A 329 5.22 13.56 -9.47
C GLU A 329 4.47 12.70 -8.49
N ALA A 330 3.18 12.97 -8.34
CA ALA A 330 2.25 12.12 -7.61
C ALA A 330 1.21 11.54 -8.56
N LEU A 331 0.98 10.22 -8.48
CA LEU A 331 -0.13 9.53 -9.12
C LEU A 331 -1.15 9.16 -8.05
N VAL A 332 -2.36 9.69 -8.18
CA VAL A 332 -3.44 9.50 -7.21
C VAL A 332 -4.62 8.85 -7.88
N GLY A 333 -4.90 7.60 -7.50
CA GLY A 333 -6.06 6.83 -7.94
C GLY A 333 -7.15 6.87 -6.88
N ALA A 334 -8.37 7.26 -7.26
CA ALA A 334 -9.48 7.32 -6.31
C ALA A 334 -10.85 7.23 -7.00
N LYS A 335 -11.88 6.95 -6.20
CA LYS A 335 -13.27 7.10 -6.63
C LYS A 335 -13.56 8.57 -6.93
N ARG A 336 -14.33 8.82 -8.00
CA ARG A 336 -14.79 10.18 -8.32
C ARG A 336 -15.61 10.77 -7.19
N MET A 337 -16.41 9.94 -6.50
CA MET A 337 -17.24 10.35 -5.37
C MET A 337 -17.33 9.23 -4.33
N TYR A 338 -17.16 9.57 -3.05
CA TYR A 338 -17.37 8.65 -1.93
C TYR A 338 -18.68 8.95 -1.20
N PHE A 339 -19.69 8.12 -1.41
CA PHE A 339 -20.99 8.27 -0.76
C PHE A 339 -20.88 8.07 0.77
N GLY A 340 -21.51 8.95 1.55
CA GLY A 340 -21.59 8.86 3.02
C GLY A 340 -20.41 9.45 3.79
N VAL A 341 -19.19 9.41 3.24
CA VAL A 341 -17.96 9.94 3.88
C VAL A 341 -17.45 11.24 3.26
N GLY A 342 -17.88 11.57 2.03
CA GLY A 342 -17.79 12.91 1.46
C GLY A 342 -16.48 13.29 0.77
N GLY A 343 -15.52 12.38 0.65
CA GLY A 343 -14.36 12.59 -0.23
C GLY A 343 -14.74 12.56 -1.71
N SER A 344 -13.91 13.17 -2.56
CA SER A 344 -14.04 13.10 -4.02
C SER A 344 -12.70 13.37 -4.71
N LEU A 345 -12.49 12.77 -5.88
CA LEU A 345 -11.32 13.05 -6.71
C LEU A 345 -11.34 14.50 -7.23
N ASP A 346 -12.52 15.02 -7.54
CA ASP A 346 -12.67 16.39 -8.06
C ASP A 346 -12.27 17.45 -7.00
N ASP A 347 -12.59 17.24 -5.72
CA ASP A 347 -12.14 18.11 -4.63
C ASP A 347 -10.62 18.04 -4.41
N TYR A 348 -10.02 16.87 -4.59
CA TYR A 348 -8.57 16.72 -4.53
C TYR A 348 -7.89 17.47 -5.68
N VAL A 349 -8.41 17.35 -6.90
CA VAL A 349 -7.91 18.08 -8.08
C VAL A 349 -8.00 19.58 -7.88
N ALA A 350 -9.12 20.09 -7.36
CA ALA A 350 -9.30 21.51 -7.07
C ALA A 350 -8.25 22.01 -6.07
N ARG A 351 -8.09 21.34 -4.92
CA ARG A 351 -7.07 21.67 -3.92
C ARG A 351 -5.64 21.62 -4.47
N ALA A 352 -5.32 20.59 -5.25
CA ALA A 352 -4.00 20.45 -5.87
C ALA A 352 -3.68 21.61 -6.83
N ARG A 353 -4.65 22.04 -7.64
CA ARG A 353 -4.50 23.20 -8.53
C ARG A 353 -4.38 24.51 -7.76
N ASP A 354 -5.18 24.70 -6.70
CA ASP A 354 -5.11 25.88 -5.83
C ASP A 354 -3.75 25.98 -5.12
N ALA A 355 -3.13 24.83 -4.80
CA ALA A 355 -1.77 24.75 -4.27
C ALA A 355 -0.66 24.92 -5.34
N GLY A 356 -1.02 25.20 -6.60
CA GLY A 356 -0.09 25.47 -7.69
C GLY A 356 0.45 24.24 -8.42
N ALA A 357 -0.17 23.07 -8.25
CA ALA A 357 0.18 21.88 -9.03
C ALA A 357 -0.51 21.89 -10.41
N LEU A 358 0.21 21.46 -11.44
CA LEU A 358 -0.38 21.00 -12.69
C LEU A 358 -1.00 19.62 -12.45
N VAL A 359 -2.27 19.48 -12.81
CA VAL A 359 -3.02 18.22 -12.64
C VAL A 359 -3.55 17.73 -13.97
N GLU A 360 -3.09 16.55 -14.38
CA GLU A 360 -3.45 15.84 -15.61
C GLU A 360 -4.26 14.58 -15.26
N GLN A 361 -5.38 14.34 -15.94
CA GLN A 361 -6.13 13.09 -15.79
C GLN A 361 -5.52 12.03 -16.72
N LEU A 362 -5.05 10.91 -16.15
CA LEU A 362 -4.38 9.84 -16.89
C LEU A 362 -5.32 8.66 -17.19
N ARG A 363 -6.28 8.40 -16.31
CA ARG A 363 -7.23 7.29 -16.45
C ARG A 363 -8.61 7.69 -15.95
N GLU A 364 -9.63 7.14 -16.59
CA GLU A 364 -11.00 7.13 -16.11
C GLU A 364 -11.56 5.72 -16.23
N GLU A 365 -12.19 5.25 -15.16
CA GLU A 365 -12.94 4.01 -15.15
C GLU A 365 -14.40 4.33 -14.87
N THR A 366 -15.28 3.80 -15.72
CA THR A 366 -16.72 4.08 -15.68
C THR A 366 -17.55 2.83 -15.48
N GLU A 367 -16.94 1.64 -15.58
CA GLU A 367 -17.59 0.39 -15.21
C GLU A 367 -17.71 0.29 -13.68
N GLY A 368 -18.94 0.21 -13.18
CA GLY A 368 -19.22 0.19 -11.75
C GLY A 368 -19.16 1.58 -11.10
N VAL A 369 -18.45 1.69 -9.97
CA VAL A 369 -18.25 2.98 -9.29
C VAL A 369 -17.19 3.76 -10.05
N SER A 370 -17.53 4.96 -10.53
CA SER A 370 -16.58 5.74 -11.33
C SER A 370 -15.32 6.10 -10.54
N ARG A 371 -14.16 5.85 -11.14
CA ARG A 371 -12.82 6.11 -10.59
C ARG A 371 -11.97 6.87 -11.60
N GLY A 372 -10.89 7.48 -11.13
CA GLY A 372 -9.90 8.09 -12.00
C GLY A 372 -8.52 8.06 -11.38
N VAL A 373 -7.51 8.20 -12.24
CA VAL A 373 -6.12 8.43 -11.84
C VAL A 373 -5.69 9.79 -12.36
N VAL A 374 -5.13 10.61 -11.46
CA VAL A 374 -4.57 11.91 -11.81
C VAL A 374 -3.08 11.95 -11.52
N ARG A 375 -2.33 12.65 -12.37
CA ARG A 375 -0.94 13.04 -12.15
C ARG A 375 -0.89 14.47 -11.64
N CYS A 376 -0.15 14.69 -10.55
CA CYS A 376 0.12 16.00 -9.98
C CYS A 376 1.63 16.31 -10.05
N LYS A 377 1.99 17.46 -10.62
CA LYS A 377 3.38 17.98 -10.69
C LYS A 377 3.42 19.44 -10.26
N LEU A 378 4.47 19.86 -9.56
CA LEU A 378 4.71 21.29 -9.37
C LEU A 378 5.31 21.88 -10.64
N ILE A 379 4.77 23.00 -11.09
CA ILE A 379 5.32 23.72 -12.24
C ILE A 379 6.67 24.32 -11.83
N ALA A 380 7.67 24.24 -12.72
CA ALA A 380 8.90 25.00 -12.57
C ALA A 380 8.56 26.49 -12.49
N GLY A 381 9.10 27.21 -11.51
CA GLY A 381 8.91 28.65 -11.43
C GLY A 381 9.43 29.32 -12.72
N PRO A 382 8.86 30.48 -13.10
CA PRO A 382 9.36 31.26 -14.23
C PRO A 382 10.82 31.70 -14.06
#